data_AF-A0A7S3KFW9-F1
#
_entry.id   AF-A0A7S3KFW9-F1
#
_cell.length_a   1.000
_cell.length_b   1.000
_cell.length_c   1.000
_cell.angle_alpha   90.00
_cell.angle_beta   90.00
_cell.angle_gamma   90.00
#
_symmetry.space_group_name_H-M   'P 1'
#
loop_
_entity.id
_entity.type
_entity.pdbx_description
1 polymer ?
#
loop_
_entity_poly.entity_id
_entity_poly.type
_entity_poly.pdbx_seq_one_letter_code
_entity_poly.pdbx_strand_id
1 'polypeptide(L)'
;MLMFSKEEYSKEYALKVKFEDEYFAKKKLNESIIEKFSQETPEIIIDARDSEYIWCKAEIIAVIESKEKDNSILVHYCGWGRKYDEVLPLNSPRIANAGFYTSRTDIPYYQSTDNKAKKPVLNMPISNEKIDIIEELKKDC
;
A
#
# COMPACT_ATOMS: atom_id res chain seq x y z
N MET A 1 32.20 -27.55 -11.49
CA MET A 1 32.23 -26.30 -10.69
C MET A 1 31.73 -25.20 -11.62
N LEU A 2 30.43 -24.87 -11.56
CA LEU A 2 29.84 -23.87 -12.45
C LEU A 2 30.31 -22.49 -11.97
N MET A 3 31.21 -21.87 -12.72
CA MET A 3 31.58 -20.47 -12.52
C MET A 3 30.54 -19.62 -13.24
N PHE A 4 29.64 -19.01 -12.46
CA PHE A 4 28.73 -17.98 -12.96
C PHE A 4 29.53 -16.79 -13.51
N SER A 5 29.03 -16.17 -14.58
CA SER A 5 29.68 -14.99 -15.16
C SER A 5 29.67 -13.82 -14.17
N LYS A 6 30.66 -12.93 -14.24
CA LYS A 6 30.76 -11.76 -13.33
C LYS A 6 29.50 -10.89 -13.32
N GLU A 7 28.77 -10.85 -14.43
CA GLU A 7 27.55 -10.06 -14.59
C GLU A 7 26.33 -10.70 -13.93
N GLU A 8 26.25 -12.03 -13.88
CA GLU A 8 25.19 -12.75 -13.16
C GLU A 8 25.36 -12.61 -11.64
N TYR A 9 26.60 -12.69 -11.15
CA TYR A 9 26.92 -12.55 -9.73
C TYR A 9 26.55 -11.14 -9.20
N SER A 10 26.80 -10.09 -9.99
CA SER A 10 26.47 -8.71 -9.61
C SER A 10 24.97 -8.45 -9.56
N LYS A 11 24.18 -9.08 -10.43
CA LYS A 11 22.71 -8.94 -10.44
C LYS A 11 22.07 -9.67 -9.27
N GLU A 12 22.55 -10.87 -8.97
CA GLU A 12 22.06 -11.67 -7.85
C GLU A 12 22.38 -11.00 -6.51
N TYR A 13 23.56 -10.41 -6.36
CA TYR A 13 23.92 -9.61 -5.18
C TYR A 13 23.06 -8.34 -5.06
N ALA A 14 22.84 -7.61 -6.15
CA ALA A 14 22.00 -6.40 -6.14
C ALA A 14 20.53 -6.71 -5.81
N LEU A 15 20.01 -7.86 -6.25
CA LEU A 15 18.69 -8.37 -5.86
C LEU A 15 18.62 -8.70 -4.37
N LYS A 16 19.67 -9.34 -3.85
CA LYS A 16 19.80 -9.68 -2.42
C LYS A 16 19.81 -8.44 -1.53
N VAL A 17 20.58 -7.42 -1.90
CA VAL A 17 20.68 -6.15 -1.16
C VAL A 17 19.33 -5.43 -1.14
N LYS A 18 18.63 -5.34 -2.28
CA LYS A 18 17.28 -4.75 -2.33
C LYS A 18 16.26 -5.52 -1.48
N PHE A 19 16.37 -6.83 -1.42
CA PHE A 19 15.51 -7.69 -0.60
C PHE A 19 15.74 -7.47 0.90
N GLU A 20 17.01 -7.34 1.30
CA GLU A 20 17.38 -7.09 2.69
C GLU A 20 16.90 -5.70 3.14
N ASP A 21 17.06 -4.66 2.32
CA ASP A 21 16.57 -3.32 2.61
C ASP A 21 15.04 -3.28 2.84
N GLU A 22 14.29 -3.98 1.99
CA GLU A 22 12.83 -4.08 2.11
C GLU A 22 12.40 -4.89 3.36
N TYR A 23 13.15 -5.94 3.69
CA TYR A 23 12.91 -6.75 4.90
C TYR A 23 13.18 -5.95 6.19
N PHE A 24 14.29 -5.23 6.26
CA PHE A 24 14.61 -4.36 7.41
C PHE A 24 13.59 -3.24 7.57
N ALA A 25 13.12 -2.64 6.46
CA ALA A 25 12.06 -1.64 6.50
C ALA A 25 10.73 -2.21 7.04
N LYS A 26 10.34 -3.42 6.61
CA LYS A 26 9.14 -4.12 7.10
C LYS A 26 9.26 -4.51 8.57
N LYS A 27 10.42 -5.01 9.00
CA LYS A 27 10.65 -5.35 10.42
C LYS A 27 10.54 -4.10 11.31
N LYS A 28 11.14 -2.99 10.89
CA LYS A 28 11.05 -1.70 11.60
C LYS A 28 9.62 -1.16 11.63
N LEU A 29 8.85 -1.32 10.56
CA LEU A 29 7.42 -0.98 10.54
C LEU A 29 6.65 -1.81 11.56
N ASN A 30 6.86 -3.13 11.58
CA ASN A 30 6.16 -4.06 12.46
C ASN A 30 6.41 -3.76 13.94
N GLU A 31 7.67 -3.55 14.32
CA GLU A 31 8.05 -3.14 15.68
C GLU A 31 7.40 -1.80 16.04
N SER A 32 7.40 -0.83 15.13
CA SER A 32 6.75 0.47 15.38
C SER A 32 5.24 0.41 15.51
N ILE A 33 4.56 -0.51 14.80
CA ILE A 33 3.11 -0.71 14.91
C ILE A 33 2.76 -1.27 16.28
N ILE A 34 3.48 -2.30 16.73
CA ILE A 34 3.25 -2.94 18.02
C ILE A 34 3.51 -1.96 19.17
N GLU A 35 4.61 -1.20 19.12
CA GLU A 35 4.94 -0.18 20.12
C GLU A 35 3.89 0.94 20.17
N LYS A 36 3.44 1.42 19.02
CA LYS A 36 2.42 2.48 18.94
C LYS A 36 1.05 2.00 19.39
N PHE A 37 0.71 0.74 19.14
CA PHE A 37 -0.58 0.19 19.59
C PHE A 37 -0.67 0.05 21.11
N SER A 38 0.47 -0.03 21.81
CA SER A 38 0.52 0.00 23.27
C SER A 38 0.26 1.39 23.87
N GLN A 39 0.21 2.46 23.06
CA GLN A 39 -0.08 3.82 23.49
C GLN A 39 -1.55 4.16 23.15
N GLU A 40 -2.29 4.76 24.08
CA GLU A 40 -3.78 4.91 24.09
C GLU A 40 -4.42 5.73 22.94
N THR A 41 -3.74 5.93 21.80
CA THR A 41 -4.29 6.63 20.63
C THR A 41 -4.08 5.80 19.36
N PRO A 42 -5.03 4.90 19.00
CA PRO A 42 -4.80 3.85 18.00
C PRO A 42 -5.16 4.24 16.57
N GLU A 43 -5.07 5.52 16.18
CA GLU A 43 -5.26 5.90 14.77
C GLU A 43 -3.97 5.65 13.95
N ILE A 44 -3.52 4.39 13.92
CA ILE A 44 -2.36 3.98 13.13
C ILE A 44 -2.82 3.75 11.69
N ILE A 45 -2.45 4.68 10.82
CA ILE A 45 -2.72 4.59 9.39
C ILE A 45 -1.60 3.81 8.69
N ILE A 46 -1.99 2.97 7.75
CA ILE A 46 -1.12 2.21 6.84
C ILE A 46 -1.69 2.23 5.41
N ASP A 47 -0.86 1.82 4.46
CA ASP A 47 -1.32 1.47 3.12
C ASP A 47 -1.55 -0.04 3.07
N ALA A 48 -2.76 -0.47 2.74
CA ALA A 48 -3.12 -1.89 2.62
C ALA A 48 -3.68 -2.21 1.24
N ARG A 49 -3.21 -3.31 0.63
CA ARG A 49 -3.72 -3.79 -0.66
C ARG A 49 -4.91 -4.71 -0.43
N ASP A 50 -6.03 -4.46 -1.09
CA ASP A 50 -7.24 -5.28 -1.00
C ASP A 50 -7.17 -6.57 -1.86
N SER A 51 -8.30 -7.30 -1.94
CA SER A 51 -8.43 -8.52 -2.75
C SER A 51 -8.44 -8.26 -4.27
N GLU A 52 -8.73 -7.02 -4.69
CA GLU A 52 -8.72 -6.59 -6.09
C GLU A 52 -7.35 -6.00 -6.50
N TYR A 53 -6.33 -6.17 -5.66
CA TYR A 53 -4.96 -5.70 -5.86
C TYR A 53 -4.80 -4.18 -5.89
N ILE A 54 -5.70 -3.44 -5.24
CA ILE A 54 -5.69 -1.98 -5.18
C ILE A 54 -5.20 -1.53 -3.79
N TRP A 55 -4.22 -0.63 -3.79
CA TRP A 55 -3.69 -0.05 -2.55
C TRP A 55 -4.63 1.03 -2.03
N CYS A 56 -5.06 0.85 -0.79
CA CYS A 56 -6.00 1.72 -0.11
C CYS A 56 -5.40 2.21 1.21
N LYS A 57 -5.85 3.39 1.64
CA LYS A 57 -5.56 3.88 2.99
C LYS A 57 -6.37 3.04 3.98
N ALA A 58 -5.72 2.50 5.00
CA ALA A 58 -6.36 1.70 6.02
C ALA A 58 -5.90 2.10 7.42
N GLU A 59 -6.74 1.83 8.40
CA GLU A 59 -6.49 2.05 9.82
C GLU A 59 -6.37 0.69 10.54
N ILE A 60 -5.43 0.57 11.45
CA ILE A 60 -5.28 -0.63 12.28
C ILE A 60 -6.23 -0.51 13.46
N ILE A 61 -7.28 -1.33 13.47
CA ILE A 61 -8.27 -1.37 14.56
C ILE A 61 -7.76 -2.19 15.74
N ALA A 62 -7.04 -3.28 15.47
CA ALA A 62 -6.57 -4.20 16.50
C ALA A 62 -5.30 -4.94 16.05
N VAL A 63 -4.44 -5.26 17.02
CA VAL A 63 -3.33 -6.21 16.86
C VAL A 63 -3.73 -7.52 17.53
N ILE A 64 -3.62 -8.61 16.80
CA ILE A 64 -3.91 -9.97 17.25
C ILE A 64 -2.57 -10.67 17.44
N GLU A 65 -2.13 -10.75 18.69
CA GLU A 65 -0.91 -11.46 19.07
C GLU A 65 -1.15 -12.97 19.08
N SER A 66 -0.22 -13.73 18.50
CA SER A 66 -0.23 -15.19 18.56
C SER A 66 1.05 -15.69 19.21
N LYS A 67 0.92 -16.67 20.11
CA LYS A 67 2.08 -17.30 20.77
C LYS A 67 2.79 -18.31 19.85
N GLU A 68 2.12 -18.79 18.82
CA GLU A 68 2.58 -19.90 17.96
C GLU A 68 2.74 -19.50 16.48
N LYS A 69 2.19 -18.35 16.07
CA LYS A 69 2.18 -17.88 14.68
C LYS A 69 2.61 -16.40 14.61
N ASP A 70 2.79 -15.92 13.38
CA ASP A 70 2.99 -14.49 13.13
C ASP A 70 1.81 -13.67 13.65
N ASN A 71 2.13 -12.53 14.26
CA ASN A 71 1.12 -11.55 14.68
C ASN A 71 0.30 -11.10 13.47
N SER A 72 -0.97 -10.80 13.71
CA SER A 72 -1.89 -10.30 12.68
C SER A 72 -2.51 -8.98 13.12
N ILE A 73 -3.05 -8.24 12.16
CA ILE A 73 -3.73 -6.97 12.40
C ILE A 73 -5.12 -7.00 11.78
N LEU A 74 -6.09 -6.42 12.47
CA LEU A 74 -7.40 -6.10 11.92
C LEU A 74 -7.33 -4.72 11.29
N VAL A 75 -7.57 -4.64 9.98
CA VAL A 75 -7.52 -3.39 9.21
C VAL A 75 -8.91 -2.95 8.80
N HIS A 76 -9.18 -1.65 8.95
CA HIS A 76 -10.34 -0.95 8.41
C HIS A 76 -9.92 -0.13 7.19
N TYR A 77 -10.51 -0.37 6.03
CA TYR A 77 -10.25 0.46 4.86
C TYR A 77 -10.99 1.80 4.95
N CYS A 78 -10.25 2.92 4.91
CA CYS A 78 -10.82 4.24 5.13
C CYS A 78 -11.94 4.57 4.13
N GLY A 79 -13.13 4.93 4.63
CA GLY A 79 -14.31 5.22 3.80
C GLY A 79 -15.06 3.98 3.31
N TRP A 80 -14.70 2.78 3.77
CA TRP A 80 -15.42 1.54 3.48
C TRP A 80 -16.33 1.16 4.65
N GLY A 81 -17.37 0.37 4.38
CA GLY A 81 -18.18 -0.18 5.45
C GLY A 81 -17.41 -1.29 6.20
N ARG A 82 -17.67 -1.46 7.49
CA ARG A 82 -17.00 -2.48 8.34
C ARG A 82 -17.08 -3.92 7.84
N LYS A 83 -18.01 -4.22 6.93
CA LYS A 83 -18.11 -5.54 6.27
C LYS A 83 -16.88 -5.89 5.43
N TYR A 84 -16.03 -4.91 5.12
CA TYR A 84 -14.79 -5.08 4.38
C TYR A 84 -13.56 -5.09 5.29
N ASP A 85 -13.74 -5.03 6.61
CA ASP A 85 -12.62 -5.13 7.55
C ASP A 85 -11.98 -6.51 7.40
N GLU A 86 -10.66 -6.54 7.44
CA GLU A 86 -9.89 -7.74 7.10
C GLU A 86 -8.79 -7.98 8.13
N VAL A 87 -8.50 -9.26 8.40
CA VAL A 87 -7.34 -9.64 9.21
C VAL A 87 -6.18 -9.97 8.28
N LEU A 88 -5.07 -9.25 8.44
CA LEU A 88 -3.84 -9.45 7.67
C LEU A 88 -2.69 -9.87 8.58
N PRO A 89 -1.86 -10.87 8.18
CA PRO A 89 -0.59 -11.13 8.83
C PRO A 89 0.31 -9.89 8.79
N LEU A 90 1.02 -9.59 9.88
CA LEU A 90 1.87 -8.39 9.97
C LEU A 90 3.06 -8.43 8.97
N ASN A 91 3.46 -9.62 8.53
CA ASN A 91 4.47 -9.83 7.48
C ASN A 91 3.89 -9.88 6.06
N SER A 92 2.58 -9.61 5.90
CA SER A 92 1.92 -9.68 4.60
C SER A 92 2.52 -8.67 3.61
N PRO A 93 2.76 -9.08 2.35
CA PRO A 93 3.20 -8.16 1.30
C PRO A 93 2.11 -7.17 0.89
N ARG A 94 0.92 -7.28 1.47
CA ARG A 94 -0.22 -6.36 1.27
C ARG A 94 -0.16 -5.17 2.23
N ILE A 95 0.85 -5.06 3.09
CA ILE A 95 1.00 -3.96 4.05
C ILE A 95 2.21 -3.12 3.64
N ALA A 96 2.03 -1.80 3.67
CA ALA A 96 3.10 -0.83 3.47
C ALA A 96 2.90 0.39 4.40
N ASN A 97 3.95 1.17 4.56
CA ASN A 97 3.90 2.43 5.30
C ASN A 97 2.84 3.37 4.68
N ALA A 98 2.15 4.13 5.52
CA ALA A 98 1.20 5.13 5.06
C ALA A 98 1.81 6.06 4.03
N GLY A 99 1.12 6.22 2.90
CA GLY A 99 1.53 7.10 1.81
C GLY A 99 2.64 6.56 0.92
N PHE A 100 3.10 5.31 1.08
CA PHE A 100 4.09 4.74 0.15
C PHE A 100 3.47 4.44 -1.22
N TYR A 101 2.26 3.88 -1.23
CA TYR A 101 1.50 3.61 -2.45
C TYR A 101 0.41 4.66 -2.64
N THR A 102 -0.37 4.96 -1.61
CA THR A 102 -1.57 5.80 -1.75
C THR A 102 -1.29 7.27 -2.07
N SER A 103 -0.05 7.74 -1.90
CA SER A 103 0.36 9.08 -2.36
C SER A 103 0.66 9.15 -3.86
N ARG A 104 0.80 8.00 -4.52
CA ARG A 104 1.18 7.92 -5.93
C ARG A 104 -0.02 8.15 -6.82
N THR A 105 0.17 8.94 -7.86
CA THR A 105 -0.87 9.23 -8.85
C THR A 105 -0.96 8.19 -9.95
N ASP A 106 0.04 7.31 -10.11
CA ASP A 106 0.14 6.33 -11.19
C ASP A 106 -0.50 4.96 -10.88
N ILE A 107 -1.06 4.81 -9.68
CA ILE A 107 -1.74 3.58 -9.27
C ILE A 107 -3.27 3.74 -9.27
N PRO A 108 -4.03 2.64 -9.45
CA PRO A 108 -5.47 2.69 -9.34
C PRO A 108 -5.91 3.07 -7.92
N TYR A 109 -7.04 3.78 -7.82
CA TYR A 109 -7.69 4.08 -6.55
C TYR A 109 -9.21 3.97 -6.70
N TYR A 110 -9.90 3.79 -5.58
CA TYR A 110 -11.35 3.84 -5.57
C TYR A 110 -11.83 5.29 -5.47
N GLN A 111 -12.67 5.70 -6.42
CA GLN A 111 -13.44 6.93 -6.25
C GLN A 111 -14.62 6.65 -5.32
N SER A 112 -14.69 7.37 -4.20
CA SER A 112 -15.91 7.44 -3.39
C SER A 112 -16.95 8.26 -4.16
N THR A 113 -17.64 7.63 -5.09
CA THR A 113 -18.88 8.20 -5.63
C THR A 113 -19.99 7.89 -4.65
N ASP A 114 -20.64 8.92 -4.11
CA ASP A 114 -21.74 8.80 -3.17
C ASP A 114 -22.76 7.74 -3.63
N ASN A 115 -22.99 6.74 -2.76
CA ASN A 115 -24.07 5.76 -2.81
C ASN A 115 -24.16 4.77 -4.00
N LYS A 116 -23.08 4.50 -4.75
CA LYS A 116 -23.04 3.35 -5.69
C LYS A 116 -21.79 2.49 -5.52
N ALA A 117 -21.88 1.24 -5.99
CA ALA A 117 -20.82 0.25 -5.92
C ALA A 117 -19.46 0.85 -6.31
N LYS A 118 -18.48 0.74 -5.41
CA LYS A 118 -17.12 1.26 -5.59
C LYS A 118 -16.49 0.57 -6.80
N LYS A 119 -16.05 1.35 -7.78
CA LYS A 119 -15.33 0.83 -8.95
C LYS A 119 -13.87 1.28 -8.90
N PRO A 120 -12.91 0.43 -9.27
CA PRO A 120 -11.54 0.85 -9.47
C PRO A 120 -11.51 1.95 -10.54
N VAL A 121 -10.82 3.05 -10.27
CA VAL A 121 -10.49 4.04 -11.28
C VAL A 121 -9.00 3.96 -11.52
N LEU A 122 -8.63 3.55 -12.74
CA LEU A 122 -7.26 3.65 -13.22
C LEU A 122 -6.97 5.12 -13.49
N ASN A 123 -5.98 5.68 -12.80
CA ASN A 123 -5.33 6.89 -13.25
C ASN A 123 -4.52 6.55 -14.50
N MET A 124 -5.19 6.56 -15.65
CA MET A 124 -4.47 6.64 -16.91
C MET A 124 -3.81 8.03 -16.93
N PRO A 125 -2.49 8.15 -17.18
CA PRO A 125 -1.89 9.46 -17.41
C PRO A 125 -2.72 10.12 -18.50
N ILE A 126 -3.24 11.31 -18.20
CA ILE A 126 -3.92 12.14 -19.18
C ILE A 126 -2.89 12.30 -20.30
N SER A 127 -3.11 11.67 -21.45
CA SER A 127 -2.31 11.96 -22.63
C SER A 127 -2.40 13.47 -22.84
N ASN A 128 -1.25 14.10 -23.11
CA ASN A 128 -1.14 15.57 -23.21
C ASN A 128 -2.14 16.21 -24.18
N GLU A 129 -2.81 15.43 -25.04
CA GLU A 129 -3.90 15.88 -25.93
C GLU A 129 -5.13 16.47 -25.21
N LYS A 130 -5.35 16.17 -23.91
CA LYS A 130 -6.51 16.71 -23.17
C LYS A 130 -6.26 18.09 -22.54
N ILE A 131 -5.00 18.54 -22.46
CA ILE A 131 -4.66 19.85 -21.90
C ILE A 131 -4.99 20.95 -22.91
N ASP A 132 -4.79 20.69 -24.21
CA ASP A 132 -5.05 21.67 -25.27
C ASP A 132 -6.53 22.06 -25.37
N ILE A 133 -7.46 21.13 -25.10
CA ILE A 133 -8.91 21.40 -25.15
C ILE A 133 -9.36 22.34 -24.01
N ILE A 134 -8.71 22.28 -22.84
CA ILE A 134 -9.09 23.11 -21.69
C ILE A 134 -8.54 24.53 -21.82
N GLU A 135 -7.40 24.73 -22.49
CA GLU A 135 -6.88 26.07 -22.76
C GLU A 135 -7.66 26.80 -23.86
N GLU A 136 -8.20 26.08 -24.85
CA GLU A 136 -8.98 26.70 -25.94
C GLU A 136 -10.36 27.19 -25.46
N LEU A 137 -11.00 26.49 -24.51
CA LEU A 137 -12.27 26.90 -23.91
C LEU A 137 -12.16 28.08 -22.91
N LYS A 138 -10.94 28.49 -22.53
CA LYS A 138 -10.70 29.64 -21.64
C LYS A 138 -10.39 30.93 -22.40
N LYS A 139 -10.30 30.89 -23.73
CA LYS A 139 -10.04 32.09 -24.56
C LYS A 139 -11.30 32.83 -25.01
N ASP A 140 -12.48 32.28 -24.78
CA ASP A 140 -13.76 32.87 -25.22
C ASP A 140 -14.64 33.42 -24.07
N CYS A 141 -14.05 33.77 -22.92
CA CYS A 141 -14.70 34.55 -21.86
C CYS A 141 -14.01 35.90 -21.65
#